data_AF-A0A356Z8A6-F1
#
_entry.id   AF-A0A356Z8A6-F1
#
_cell.length_a   1.000
_cell.length_b   1.000
_cell.length_c   1.000
_cell.angle_alpha   90.00
_cell.angle_beta   90.00
_cell.angle_gamma   90.00
#
_symmetry.space_group_name_H-M   'P 1'
#
loop_
_entity.id
_entity.type
_entity.pdbx_description
1 polymer ?
#
loop_
_entity_poly.entity_id
_entity_poly.type
_entity_poly.pdbx_seq_one_letter_code
_entity_poly.pdbx_strand_id
1 'polypeptide(L)'
;MVKTNKLPIIPVVVCLLIVTGLIILLLPGPVSADPLQLPNVNLQVGGSQDKPQDISATLQLIILLTVLTLAPAILILLTSFTRIIVVLSFIRSSLATQQMPPNQILIGLALFLTFFVMAPTFQEINRDALQPY
;
A
#
# COMPACT_ATOMS: atom_id res chain seq x y z
N MET A 1 -31.29 19.39 -7.46
CA MET A 1 -30.20 20.35 -7.19
C MET A 1 -29.10 19.65 -6.42
N VAL A 2 -28.09 19.20 -7.15
CA VAL A 2 -26.83 18.69 -6.63
C VAL A 2 -26.01 19.91 -6.19
N LYS A 3 -25.69 20.02 -4.90
CA LYS A 3 -24.57 20.82 -4.44
C LYS A 3 -23.78 20.03 -3.39
N THR A 4 -22.80 19.30 -3.90
CA THR A 4 -21.43 19.21 -3.38
C THR A 4 -21.26 19.50 -1.88
N ASN A 5 -21.15 18.46 -1.06
CA ASN A 5 -20.32 18.55 0.14
C ASN A 5 -19.34 17.39 0.12
N LYS A 6 -18.15 17.66 -0.42
CA LYS A 6 -17.02 16.74 -0.41
C LYS A 6 -16.58 16.58 1.04
N LEU A 7 -17.15 15.58 1.72
CA LEU A 7 -16.88 15.30 3.12
C LEU A 7 -15.36 15.02 3.28
N PRO A 8 -14.70 15.62 4.28
CA PRO A 8 -13.28 15.92 4.20
C PRO A 8 -12.44 14.73 4.73
N ILE A 9 -12.34 13.67 3.92
CA ILE A 9 -11.66 12.41 4.28
C ILE A 9 -10.16 12.62 4.52
N ILE A 10 -9.51 13.46 3.72
CA ILE A 10 -8.07 13.75 3.84
C ILE A 10 -7.75 14.40 5.21
N PRO A 11 -8.41 15.48 5.66
CA PRO A 11 -8.13 16.01 7.00
C PRO A 11 -8.63 15.12 8.14
N VAL A 12 -9.63 14.25 7.92
CA VAL A 12 -10.04 13.25 8.94
C VAL A 12 -8.98 12.17 9.13
N VAL A 13 -8.36 11.67 8.04
CA VAL A 13 -7.26 10.70 8.11
C VAL A 13 -5.98 11.33 8.69
N VAL A 14 -5.70 12.59 8.34
CA VAL A 14 -4.61 13.36 8.94
C VAL A 14 -4.86 13.60 10.43
N CYS A 15 -6.11 13.91 10.82
CA CYS A 15 -6.49 14.04 12.23
C CYS A 15 -6.38 12.71 12.97
N LEU A 16 -6.76 11.58 12.36
CA LEU A 16 -6.59 10.24 12.93
C LEU A 16 -5.11 9.93 13.18
N LEU A 17 -4.22 10.16 12.19
CA LEU A 17 -2.78 9.93 12.33
C LEU A 17 -2.15 10.83 13.41
N ILE A 18 -2.58 12.09 13.52
CA ILE A 18 -2.10 13.01 14.55
C ILE A 18 -2.60 12.58 15.93
N VAL A 19 -3.84 12.11 16.06
CA VAL A 19 -4.39 11.61 17.33
C VAL A 19 -3.70 10.32 17.76
N THR A 20 -3.44 9.38 16.85
CA THR A 20 -2.67 8.17 17.17
C THR A 20 -1.23 8.51 17.57
N GLY A 21 -0.61 9.48 16.91
CA GLY A 21 0.71 10.00 17.28
C GLY A 21 0.72 10.71 18.64
N LEU A 22 -0.33 11.46 18.98
CA LEU A 22 -0.47 12.14 20.27
C LEU A 22 -0.73 11.16 21.43
N ILE A 23 -1.47 10.07 21.16
CA ILE A 23 -1.73 9.01 22.15
C ILE A 23 -0.47 8.20 22.48
N ILE A 24 0.43 8.04 21.51
CA ILE A 24 1.76 7.44 21.70
C ILE A 24 2.67 8.37 22.54
N LEU A 25 2.45 9.68 22.50
CA LEU A 25 3.25 10.66 23.26
C LEU A 25 2.87 10.74 24.76
N LEU A 26 1.66 10.30 25.15
CA LEU A 26 1.13 10.50 26.50
C LEU A 26 1.24 9.28 27.44
N LEU A 27 1.67 8.11 26.95
CA LEU A 27 1.90 6.92 27.78
C LEU A 27 3.41 6.59 27.84
N PRO A 28 4.10 6.83 28.97
CA PRO A 28 5.47 6.38 29.15
C PRO A 28 5.47 4.86 29.41
N GLY A 29 5.36 4.07 28.35
CA GLY A 29 5.71 2.65 28.37
C GLY A 29 7.22 2.49 28.12
N PRO A 30 7.91 1.52 28.75
CA PRO A 30 9.28 1.19 28.39
C PRO A 30 9.25 0.61 26.97
N VAL A 31 9.50 1.45 25.97
CA VAL A 31 9.87 1.02 24.63
C VAL A 31 11.27 0.43 24.77
N SER A 32 11.36 -0.89 24.83
CA SER A 32 12.60 -1.60 24.54
C SER A 32 12.91 -1.38 23.05
N ALA A 33 13.50 -0.23 22.76
CA ALA A 33 14.12 0.05 21.47
C ALA A 33 15.38 -0.80 21.40
N ASP A 34 15.24 -2.04 20.95
CA ASP A 34 16.37 -2.76 20.37
C ASP A 34 16.86 -1.88 19.20
N PRO A 35 18.11 -1.40 19.20
CA PRO A 35 18.56 -0.49 18.16
C PRO A 35 18.51 -1.22 16.82
N LEU A 36 17.52 -0.87 16.00
CA LEU A 36 17.56 -1.15 14.57
C LEU A 36 18.81 -0.48 14.02
N GLN A 37 19.88 -1.25 13.89
CA GLN A 37 21.06 -0.89 13.13
C GLN A 37 20.64 -0.78 11.67
N LEU A 38 20.07 0.36 11.30
CA LEU A 38 19.98 0.77 9.91
C LEU A 38 21.43 0.86 9.41
N PRO A 39 21.83 0.04 8.44
CA PRO A 39 23.12 0.20 7.78
C PRO A 39 23.26 1.66 7.35
N ASN A 40 24.38 2.31 7.69
CA ASN A 40 24.65 3.68 7.29
C ASN A 40 24.82 3.71 5.76
N VAL A 41 23.73 3.90 5.02
CA VAL A 41 23.76 3.99 3.56
C VAL A 41 24.29 5.38 3.18
N ASN A 42 25.61 5.55 3.22
CA ASN A 42 26.30 6.69 2.62
C ASN A 42 26.68 6.33 1.18
N LEU A 43 25.87 6.76 0.22
CA LEU A 43 26.17 6.57 -1.21
C LEU A 43 27.24 7.58 -1.65
N GLN A 44 28.49 7.36 -1.25
CA GLN A 44 29.64 8.12 -1.74
C GLN A 44 30.17 7.45 -3.02
N VAL A 45 29.65 7.88 -4.17
CA VAL A 45 30.17 7.47 -5.48
C VAL A 45 31.46 8.26 -5.73
N GLY A 46 32.58 7.75 -5.21
CA GLY A 46 33.92 8.28 -5.45
C GLY A 46 34.76 8.38 -4.19
N GLY A 47 35.51 7.31 -3.87
CA GLY A 47 36.51 7.35 -2.81
C GLY A 47 36.79 6.02 -2.12
N SER A 48 37.63 5.19 -2.75
CA SER A 48 38.67 4.37 -2.10
C SER A 48 38.31 3.56 -0.83
N GLN A 49 37.76 2.35 -0.99
CA GLN A 49 38.31 1.10 -0.43
C GLN A 49 37.39 -0.09 -0.73
N ASP A 50 37.93 -1.06 -1.47
CA ASP A 50 37.33 -2.37 -1.75
C ASP A 50 37.03 -3.16 -0.45
N LYS A 51 35.82 -2.99 0.11
CA LYS A 51 35.18 -4.04 0.90
C LYS A 51 34.02 -4.62 0.08
N PRO A 52 34.13 -5.88 -0.41
CA PRO A 52 33.04 -6.55 -1.12
C PRO A 52 31.72 -6.65 -0.32
N GLN A 53 31.79 -6.49 1.00
CA GLN A 53 30.63 -6.59 1.90
C GLN A 53 29.67 -5.39 1.79
N ASP A 54 30.16 -4.15 1.65
CA ASP A 54 29.29 -2.96 1.65
C ASP A 54 28.51 -2.80 0.33
N ILE A 55 29.10 -3.26 -0.78
CA ILE A 55 28.42 -3.31 -2.08
C ILE A 55 27.28 -4.34 -2.02
N SER A 56 27.46 -5.49 -1.36
CA SER A 56 26.43 -6.52 -1.26
C SER A 56 25.20 -6.08 -0.44
N ALA A 57 25.41 -5.36 0.67
CA ALA A 57 24.32 -4.84 1.49
C ALA A 57 23.51 -3.75 0.75
N THR A 58 24.19 -2.87 0.03
CA THR A 58 23.54 -1.82 -0.79
C THR A 58 22.71 -2.45 -1.92
N LEU A 59 23.27 -3.46 -2.62
CA LEU A 59 22.56 -4.18 -3.69
C LEU A 59 21.34 -4.95 -3.15
N GLN A 60 21.47 -5.61 -2.00
CA GLN A 60 20.37 -6.32 -1.34
C GLN A 60 19.23 -5.37 -0.97
N LEU A 61 19.56 -4.17 -0.44
CA LEU A 61 18.56 -3.16 -0.14
C LEU A 61 17.84 -2.68 -1.42
N ILE A 62 18.59 -2.41 -2.49
CA ILE A 62 17.99 -2.01 -3.78
C ILE A 62 17.00 -3.08 -4.26
N ILE A 63 17.37 -4.36 -4.21
CA ILE A 63 16.50 -5.47 -4.64
C ILE A 63 15.25 -5.55 -3.74
N LEU A 64 15.40 -5.47 -2.42
CA LEU A 64 14.28 -5.51 -1.48
C LEU A 64 13.28 -4.38 -1.74
N LEU A 65 13.77 -3.15 -1.90
CA LEU A 65 12.96 -1.96 -2.17
C LEU A 65 12.26 -2.06 -3.54
N THR A 66 12.94 -2.64 -4.52
CA THR A 66 12.36 -2.90 -5.84
C THR A 66 11.20 -3.89 -5.75
N VAL A 67 11.39 -5.02 -5.06
CA VAL A 67 10.34 -6.04 -4.86
C VAL A 67 9.17 -5.46 -4.07
N LEU A 68 9.43 -4.70 -3.01
CA LEU A 68 8.38 -4.09 -2.18
C LEU A 68 7.52 -3.10 -2.96
N THR A 69 8.12 -2.33 -3.87
CA THR A 69 7.40 -1.38 -4.73
C THR A 69 6.56 -2.09 -5.79
N LEU A 70 7.05 -3.21 -6.32
CA LEU A 70 6.35 -3.98 -7.36
C LEU A 70 5.25 -4.90 -6.80
N ALA A 71 5.43 -5.39 -5.56
CA ALA A 71 4.48 -6.27 -4.87
C ALA A 71 3.01 -5.79 -4.91
N PRO A 72 2.67 -4.53 -4.54
CA PRO A 72 1.27 -4.08 -4.57
C PRO A 72 0.70 -4.04 -5.99
N ALA A 73 1.51 -3.73 -7.01
CA ALA A 73 1.06 -3.72 -8.40
C ALA A 73 0.74 -5.14 -8.89
N ILE A 74 1.62 -6.10 -8.61
CA ILE A 74 1.42 -7.51 -8.95
C ILE A 74 0.17 -8.07 -8.26
N LEU A 75 -0.01 -7.76 -6.97
CA LEU A 75 -1.17 -8.19 -6.19
C LEU A 75 -2.48 -7.73 -6.88
N ILE A 76 -2.53 -6.47 -7.29
CA ILE A 76 -3.71 -5.92 -7.99
C ILE A 76 -3.92 -6.61 -9.35
N LEU A 77 -2.84 -6.87 -10.10
CA LEU A 77 -2.92 -7.51 -11.42
C LEU A 77 -3.35 -8.99 -11.36
N LEU A 78 -2.94 -9.72 -10.34
CA LEU A 78 -3.24 -11.14 -10.15
C LEU A 78 -4.62 -11.40 -9.50
N THR A 79 -5.32 -10.35 -9.07
CA THR A 79 -6.66 -10.48 -8.45
C THR A 79 -7.78 -10.12 -9.41
N SER A 80 -9.03 -10.27 -8.97
CA SER A 80 -10.22 -9.86 -9.72
C SER A 80 -10.35 -8.35 -9.92
N PHE A 81 -9.49 -7.53 -9.31
CA PHE A 81 -9.55 -6.07 -9.41
C PHE A 81 -9.56 -5.58 -10.85
N THR A 82 -8.63 -6.06 -11.69
CA THR A 82 -8.48 -5.64 -13.09
C THR A 82 -9.76 -5.88 -13.89
N ARG A 83 -10.44 -7.02 -13.66
CA ARG A 83 -11.69 -7.34 -14.35
C ARG A 83 -12.82 -6.40 -13.93
N ILE A 84 -12.95 -6.15 -12.62
CA ILE A 84 -14.01 -5.32 -12.06
C ILE A 84 -13.85 -3.86 -12.52
N ILE A 85 -12.64 -3.29 -12.44
CA ILE A 85 -12.41 -1.89 -12.84
C ILE A 85 -12.62 -1.66 -14.33
N VAL A 86 -12.27 -2.63 -15.19
CA VAL A 86 -12.49 -2.54 -16.63
C VAL A 86 -13.99 -2.53 -16.95
N VAL A 87 -14.77 -3.42 -16.33
CA VAL A 87 -16.23 -3.46 -16.49
C VAL A 87 -16.87 -2.14 -16.03
N LEU A 88 -16.50 -1.66 -14.84
CA LEU A 88 -17.00 -0.37 -14.33
C LEU A 88 -16.58 0.82 -15.21
N SER A 89 -15.39 0.78 -15.79
CA SER A 89 -14.90 1.81 -16.72
C SER A 89 -15.68 1.81 -18.03
N PHE A 90 -16.03 0.63 -18.55
CA PHE A 90 -16.90 0.53 -19.72
C PHE A 90 -18.31 1.02 -19.42
N ILE A 91 -18.87 0.68 -18.25
CA ILE A 91 -20.18 1.22 -17.82
C ILE A 91 -20.13 2.74 -17.78
N ARG A 92 -19.09 3.34 -17.20
CA ARG A 92 -18.90 4.80 -17.20
C ARG A 92 -18.92 5.38 -18.61
N SER A 93 -18.13 4.82 -19.53
CA SER A 93 -18.08 5.33 -20.90
C SER A 93 -19.40 5.15 -21.64
N SER A 94 -20.15 4.08 -21.35
CA SER A 94 -21.45 3.80 -21.96
C SER A 94 -22.57 4.75 -21.48
N LEU A 95 -22.43 5.37 -20.30
CA LEU A 95 -23.43 6.30 -19.77
C LEU A 95 -23.44 7.67 -20.48
N ALA A 96 -22.48 7.96 -21.37
CA ALA A 96 -22.37 9.20 -22.15
C ALA A 96 -22.41 10.52 -21.33
N THR A 97 -22.36 10.46 -20.00
CA THR A 97 -22.36 11.62 -19.11
C THR A 97 -20.94 12.14 -18.89
N GLN A 98 -20.74 13.45 -19.01
CA GLN A 98 -19.42 14.07 -19.19
C GLN A 98 -18.38 13.86 -18.07
N GLN A 99 -18.76 13.65 -16.81
CA GLN A 99 -17.77 13.65 -15.70
C GLN A 99 -18.19 12.83 -14.47
N MET A 100 -19.33 12.13 -14.52
CA MET A 100 -19.80 11.30 -13.41
C MET A 100 -19.77 9.84 -13.85
N PRO A 101 -19.22 8.89 -13.06
CA PRO A 101 -18.53 9.02 -11.77
C PRO A 101 -17.00 9.19 -11.91
N PRO A 102 -16.34 9.93 -10.99
CA PRO A 102 -14.89 10.17 -11.01
C PRO A 102 -14.07 8.88 -10.84
N ASN A 103 -12.87 8.84 -11.42
CA ASN A 103 -12.00 7.65 -11.42
C ASN A 103 -11.68 7.13 -10.01
N GLN A 104 -11.50 8.04 -9.04
CA GLN A 104 -11.26 7.68 -7.64
C GLN A 104 -12.39 6.85 -7.02
N ILE A 105 -13.65 7.12 -7.40
CA ILE A 105 -14.80 6.36 -6.89
C ILE A 105 -14.85 4.98 -7.54
N LEU A 106 -14.57 4.89 -8.85
CA LEU A 106 -14.50 3.59 -9.55
C LEU A 106 -13.43 2.68 -8.93
N ILE A 107 -12.25 3.23 -8.63
CA ILE A 107 -11.16 2.49 -7.99
C ILE A 107 -11.57 2.03 -6.58
N GLY A 108 -12.19 2.91 -5.78
CA GLY A 108 -12.67 2.56 -4.44
C GLY A 108 -13.73 1.45 -4.45
N LEU A 109 -14.72 1.54 -5.35
CA LEU A 109 -15.73 0.50 -5.55
C LEU A 109 -15.09 -0.82 -6.02
N ALA A 110 -14.14 -0.76 -6.96
CA ALA A 110 -13.44 -1.94 -7.46
C ALA A 110 -12.64 -2.63 -6.36
N LEU A 111 -11.92 -1.91 -5.50
CA LEU A 111 -11.18 -2.49 -4.37
C LEU A 111 -12.12 -3.14 -3.35
N PHE A 112 -13.21 -2.47 -2.99
CA PHE A 112 -14.18 -3.03 -2.04
C PHE A 112 -14.81 -4.33 -2.56
N LEU A 113 -15.26 -4.32 -3.82
CA LEU A 113 -15.80 -5.52 -4.46
C LEU A 113 -14.75 -6.62 -4.62
N THR A 114 -13.48 -6.27 -4.86
CA THR A 114 -12.39 -7.25 -4.92
C THR A 114 -12.21 -7.96 -3.58
N PHE A 115 -12.17 -7.23 -2.46
CA PHE A 115 -12.07 -7.86 -1.14
C PHE A 115 -13.28 -8.75 -0.82
N PHE A 116 -14.48 -8.31 -1.20
CA PHE A 116 -15.70 -9.11 -1.02
C PHE A 116 -15.66 -10.42 -1.82
N VAL A 117 -15.27 -10.36 -3.09
CA VAL A 117 -15.22 -11.53 -3.98
C VAL A 117 -14.05 -12.47 -3.64
N MET A 118 -12.93 -11.93 -3.15
CA MET A 118 -11.72 -12.72 -2.81
C MET A 118 -11.71 -13.25 -1.36
N ALA A 119 -12.75 -13.01 -0.57
CA ALA A 119 -12.88 -13.57 0.78
C ALA A 119 -12.57 -15.10 0.88
N PRO A 120 -13.08 -15.99 0.01
CA PRO A 120 -12.77 -17.42 0.08
C PRO A 120 -11.30 -17.72 -0.26
N THR A 121 -10.73 -17.02 -1.22
CA THR A 121 -9.32 -17.19 -1.61
C THR A 121 -8.39 -16.86 -0.46
N PHE A 122 -8.69 -15.82 0.32
CA PHE A 122 -7.94 -15.50 1.54
C PHE A 122 -8.06 -16.60 2.61
N GLN A 123 -9.22 -17.26 2.71
CA GLN A 123 -9.42 -18.37 3.64
C GLN A 123 -8.62 -19.62 3.23
N GLU A 124 -8.59 -19.94 1.93
CA GLU A 124 -7.78 -21.04 1.39
C GLU A 124 -6.28 -20.78 1.60
N ILE A 125 -5.79 -19.57 1.30
CA ILE A 125 -4.41 -19.18 1.56
C ILE A 125 -4.08 -19.32 3.05
N ASN A 126 -4.97 -18.89 3.94
CA ASN A 126 -4.74 -19.01 5.37
C ASN A 126 -4.65 -20.47 5.82
N ARG A 127 -5.50 -21.36 5.30
CA ARG A 127 -5.50 -22.78 5.66
C ARG A 127 -4.31 -23.55 5.08
N ASP A 128 -3.97 -23.28 3.81
CA ASP A 128 -3.03 -24.11 3.06
C ASP A 128 -1.59 -23.56 3.10
N ALA A 129 -1.41 -22.27 3.38
CA ALA A 129 -0.09 -21.63 3.38
C ALA A 129 0.30 -20.93 4.69
N LEU A 130 -0.62 -20.53 5.57
CA LEU A 130 -0.28 -19.85 6.83
C LEU A 130 -0.40 -20.73 8.08
N GLN A 131 -1.42 -21.59 8.16
CA GLN A 131 -1.59 -22.52 9.29
C GLN A 131 -0.59 -23.69 9.37
N PRO A 132 -0.03 -24.23 8.27
CA PRO A 132 0.91 -25.34 8.34
C PRO A 132 2.37 -24.93 8.60
N TYR A 133 2.65 -23.63 8.78
CA TYR A 133 3.94 -23.08 9.25
C TYR A 133 3.77 -22.47 10.63
#